data_AF-A0A0C1RN51-F1
#
_entry.id   AF-A0A0C1RN51-F1
#
_cell.length_a   1.000
_cell.length_b   1.000
_cell.length_c   1.000
_cell.angle_alpha   90.00
_cell.angle_beta   90.00
_cell.angle_gamma   90.00
#
_symmetry.space_group_name_H-M   'P 1'
#
loop_
_entity.id
_entity.type
_entity.pdbx_description
1 polymer ?
#
loop_
_entity_poly.entity_id
_entity_poly.type
_entity_poly.pdbx_seq_one_letter_code
_entity_poly.pdbx_strand_id
1 'polypeptide(L)'
;MTEKTIVQEIGQKLDDLVNLMKPESINEWAGTAEAVFKMFGDKNRIRDFVDTLERIEREIKKGEPESAERKKKIAQVKKLAMLIRKNEPDFLLDSIKRKGAHLSKNSEFRKSVEGVFFRILQQIRLGKRADATHSLMQIFASKKEPMPKEIIEALKEQWHIDQFRAFMYAFLSNFTGKEYDND
;
A
#
# COMPACT_ATOMS: atom_id res chain seq x y z
N MET A 1 19.18 5.66 32.76
CA MET A 1 19.30 4.42 31.98
C MET A 1 18.36 4.57 30.80
N THR A 2 18.81 5.20 29.72
CA THR A 2 17.89 5.99 28.90
C THR A 2 18.40 6.12 27.47
N GLU A 3 17.62 5.60 26.53
CA GLU A 3 17.71 5.68 25.06
C GLU A 3 18.96 5.14 24.36
N LYS A 4 20.17 5.44 24.83
CA LYS A 4 21.42 5.02 24.19
C LYS A 4 21.54 3.50 24.05
N THR A 5 21.03 2.77 25.05
CA THR A 5 21.07 1.30 25.10
C THR A 5 20.08 0.65 24.13
N ILE A 6 18.91 1.26 23.93
CA ILE A 6 17.88 0.75 22.99
C ILE A 6 18.33 0.98 21.55
N VAL A 7 18.92 2.14 21.24
CA VAL A 7 19.48 2.41 19.92
C VAL A 7 20.66 1.49 19.62
N GLN A 8 21.48 1.16 20.62
CA GLN A 8 22.54 0.16 20.49
C GLN A 8 21.99 -1.25 20.28
N GLU A 9 20.95 -1.67 21.01
CA GLU A 9 20.30 -2.95 20.78
C GLU A 9 19.65 -3.05 19.40
N ILE A 10 19.01 -1.98 18.93
CA ILE A 10 18.42 -1.93 17.59
C ILE A 10 19.51 -1.94 16.51
N GLY A 11 20.59 -1.19 16.73
CA GLY A 11 21.77 -1.20 15.85
C GLY A 11 22.39 -2.58 15.76
N GLN A 12 22.62 -3.23 16.90
CA GLN A 12 23.16 -4.59 16.97
C GLN A 12 22.26 -5.59 16.25
N LYS A 13 20.94 -5.51 16.46
CA LYS A 13 19.98 -6.38 15.77
C LYS A 13 19.91 -6.13 14.27
N LEU A 14 20.08 -4.88 13.83
CA LEU A 14 20.16 -4.55 12.41
C LEU A 14 21.46 -5.07 11.79
N ASP A 15 22.58 -4.95 12.50
CA ASP A 15 23.89 -5.45 12.06
C ASP A 15 23.90 -6.99 12.02
N ASP A 16 23.28 -7.66 12.99
CA ASP A 16 23.08 -9.11 12.99
C ASP A 16 22.21 -9.53 11.80
N LEU A 17 21.14 -8.77 11.51
CA LEU A 17 20.25 -9.00 10.37
C LEU A 17 21.00 -8.78 9.03
N VAL A 18 21.91 -7.82 8.96
CA VAL A 18 22.78 -7.56 7.80
C VAL A 18 23.83 -8.66 7.63
N ASN A 19 24.40 -9.16 8.71
CA ASN A 19 25.38 -10.25 8.69
C ASN A 19 24.74 -11.61 8.35
N LEU A 20 23.47 -11.80 8.70
CA LEU A 20 22.65 -12.95 8.30
C LEU A 20 22.17 -12.88 6.84
N MET A 21 22.20 -11.70 6.20
CA MET A 21 21.81 -11.48 4.79
C MET A 21 22.89 -11.90 3.77
N LYS A 22 23.66 -12.96 4.04
CA LYS A 22 24.54 -13.56 3.03
C LYS A 22 23.73 -14.32 1.96
N PRO A 23 24.21 -14.41 0.70
CA PRO A 23 23.40 -14.86 -0.44
C PRO A 23 22.97 -16.33 -0.44
N GLU A 24 23.44 -17.13 0.52
CA GLU A 24 23.33 -18.59 0.50
C GLU A 24 22.06 -19.12 1.21
N SER A 25 21.30 -18.28 1.91
CA SER A 25 20.20 -18.71 2.79
C SER A 25 18.83 -18.08 2.48
N ILE A 26 18.48 -17.93 1.19
CA ILE A 26 17.19 -17.37 0.72
C ILE A 26 15.96 -18.04 1.39
N ASN A 27 16.04 -19.33 1.73
CA ASN A 27 14.95 -20.07 2.39
C ASN A 27 14.84 -19.79 3.90
N GLU A 28 15.91 -19.37 4.57
CA GLU A 28 15.91 -18.97 6.00
C GLU A 28 15.41 -17.53 6.20
N TRP A 29 15.52 -16.72 5.15
CA TRP A 29 15.09 -15.31 5.14
C TRP A 29 13.58 -15.13 5.20
N ALA A 30 12.80 -16.00 4.54
CA ALA A 30 11.34 -15.91 4.55
C ALA A 30 10.77 -16.06 5.97
N GLY A 31 11.33 -16.99 6.76
CA GLY A 31 10.95 -17.18 8.16
C GLY A 31 11.40 -16.03 9.08
N THR A 32 12.54 -15.40 8.78
CA THR A 32 13.03 -14.25 9.55
C THR A 32 12.21 -12.99 9.27
N ALA A 33 11.84 -12.74 8.01
CA ALA A 33 10.92 -11.68 7.65
C ALA A 33 9.56 -11.89 8.34
N GLU A 34 9.03 -13.11 8.33
CA GLU A 34 7.78 -13.47 9.01
C GLU A 34 7.87 -13.30 10.54
N ALA A 35 9.02 -13.61 11.15
CA ALA A 35 9.28 -13.35 12.56
C ALA A 35 9.35 -11.85 12.89
N VAL A 36 9.96 -11.05 12.01
CA VAL A 36 9.99 -9.59 12.10
C VAL A 36 8.57 -9.02 11.99
N PHE A 37 7.77 -9.49 11.02
CA PHE A 37 6.35 -9.12 10.91
C PHE A 37 5.56 -9.43 12.19
N LYS A 38 5.79 -10.62 12.80
CA LYS A 38 5.18 -10.98 14.09
C LYS A 38 5.63 -10.08 15.24
N MET A 39 6.90 -9.66 15.27
CA MET A 39 7.43 -8.76 16.31
C MET A 39 6.88 -7.33 16.21
N PHE A 40 6.49 -6.89 15.02
CA PHE A 40 5.95 -5.55 14.75
C PHE A 40 4.43 -5.54 14.56
N GLY A 41 3.69 -6.51 15.11
CA GLY A 41 2.24 -6.71 14.93
C GLY A 41 1.30 -5.55 15.35
N ASP A 42 1.85 -4.36 15.63
CA ASP A 42 1.13 -3.12 15.88
C ASP A 42 1.22 -2.22 14.63
N LYS A 43 0.09 -1.95 13.98
CA LYS A 43 0.01 -1.36 12.62
C LYS A 43 0.79 -0.05 12.43
N ASN A 44 0.88 0.77 13.48
CA ASN A 44 1.64 2.02 13.46
C ASN A 44 3.16 1.78 13.27
N ARG A 45 3.69 0.70 13.84
CA ARG A 45 5.13 0.37 13.75
C ARG A 45 5.54 -0.13 12.37
N ILE A 46 4.60 -0.71 11.62
CA ILE A 46 4.86 -1.23 10.28
C ILE A 46 5.01 -0.07 9.28
N ARG A 47 4.23 1.02 9.45
CA ARG A 47 4.43 2.24 8.67
C ARG A 47 5.79 2.86 8.94
N ASP A 48 6.15 3.03 10.21
CA ASP A 48 7.46 3.55 10.62
C ASP A 48 8.62 2.70 10.08
N PHE A 49 8.43 1.39 10.01
CA PHE A 49 9.42 0.47 9.45
C PHE A 49 9.60 0.67 7.93
N VAL A 50 8.50 0.78 7.18
CA VAL A 50 8.58 1.08 5.74
C VAL A 50 9.23 2.44 5.49
N ASP A 51 8.88 3.45 6.27
CA ASP A 51 9.48 4.79 6.17
C ASP A 51 10.99 4.74 6.46
N THR A 52 11.40 3.88 7.39
CA THR A 52 12.82 3.61 7.70
C THR A 52 13.53 2.96 6.52
N LEU A 53 12.92 1.95 5.88
CA LEU A 53 13.47 1.34 4.65
C LEU A 53 13.61 2.36 3.52
N GLU A 54 12.66 3.27 3.35
CA GLU A 54 12.75 4.33 2.33
C GLU A 54 13.79 5.41 2.66
N ARG A 55 14.02 5.69 3.95
CA ARG A 55 15.15 6.53 4.37
C ARG A 55 16.48 5.85 4.04
N ILE A 56 16.63 4.57 4.34
CA ILE A 56 17.81 3.77 3.98
C ILE A 56 18.04 3.79 2.46
N GLU A 57 17.00 3.59 1.64
CA GLU A 57 17.12 3.67 0.19
C GLU A 57 17.66 5.05 -0.27
N ARG A 58 17.15 6.14 0.31
CA ARG A 58 17.58 7.51 -0.01
C ARG A 58 19.02 7.77 0.39
N GLU A 59 19.45 7.27 1.54
CA GLU A 59 20.83 7.43 1.99
C GLU A 59 21.82 6.61 1.15
N ILE A 60 21.47 5.37 0.77
CA ILE A 60 22.26 4.58 -0.19
C ILE A 60 22.40 5.31 -1.54
N LYS A 61 21.35 6.02 -1.97
CA LYS A 61 21.41 6.82 -3.20
C LYS A 61 22.36 8.03 -3.08
N LYS A 62 22.53 8.61 -1.89
CA LYS A 62 23.37 9.80 -1.68
C LYS A 62 24.84 9.48 -1.39
N GLY A 63 25.13 8.36 -0.73
CA GLY A 63 26.43 8.13 -0.08
C GLY A 63 27.54 7.45 -0.89
N GLU A 64 27.24 6.80 -2.01
CA GLU A 64 28.23 5.99 -2.74
C GLU A 64 28.20 6.23 -4.28
N PRO A 65 29.35 6.13 -4.98
CA PRO A 65 29.39 6.10 -6.44
C PRO A 65 28.61 4.91 -7.00
N GLU A 66 28.07 5.07 -8.21
CA GLU A 66 27.19 4.10 -8.86
C GLU A 66 27.90 2.74 -9.08
N SER A 67 27.59 1.73 -8.26
CA SER A 67 28.14 0.36 -8.36
C SER A 67 27.06 -0.70 -8.53
N ALA A 68 27.43 -1.89 -9.05
CA ALA A 68 26.52 -3.03 -9.16
C ALA A 68 26.01 -3.48 -7.77
N GLU A 69 26.87 -3.43 -6.77
CA GLU A 69 26.57 -3.70 -5.35
C GLU A 69 25.48 -2.75 -4.83
N ARG A 70 25.62 -1.45 -5.11
CA ARG A 70 24.67 -0.40 -4.70
C ARG A 70 23.31 -0.60 -5.35
N LYS A 71 23.27 -0.89 -6.66
CA LYS A 71 22.01 -1.19 -7.38
C LYS A 71 21.29 -2.40 -6.78
N LYS A 72 22.04 -3.44 -6.41
CA LYS A 72 21.51 -4.64 -5.76
C LYS A 72 20.91 -4.34 -4.38
N LYS A 73 21.61 -3.57 -3.54
CA LYS A 73 21.10 -3.14 -2.21
C LYS A 73 19.83 -2.30 -2.33
N ILE A 74 19.79 -1.34 -3.25
CA ILE A 74 18.59 -0.53 -3.52
C ILE A 74 17.41 -1.43 -3.95
N ALA A 75 17.66 -2.39 -4.85
CA ALA A 75 16.63 -3.32 -5.30
C ALA A 75 16.09 -4.20 -4.15
N GLN A 76 16.95 -4.65 -3.24
CA GLN A 76 16.57 -5.45 -2.07
C GLN A 76 15.72 -4.66 -1.09
N VAL A 77 16.14 -3.44 -0.73
CA VAL A 77 15.39 -2.55 0.17
C VAL A 77 14.02 -2.21 -0.42
N LYS A 78 13.97 -1.91 -1.73
CA LYS A 78 12.70 -1.71 -2.44
C LYS A 78 11.80 -2.94 -2.40
N LYS A 79 12.36 -4.13 -2.64
CA LYS A 79 11.59 -5.38 -2.63
C LYS A 79 10.98 -5.65 -1.25
N LEU A 80 11.75 -5.41 -0.18
CA LEU A 80 11.28 -5.52 1.20
C LEU A 80 10.14 -4.54 1.50
N ALA A 81 10.34 -3.26 1.21
CA ALA A 81 9.31 -2.24 1.39
C ALA A 81 8.03 -2.59 0.59
N MET A 82 8.19 -3.12 -0.63
CA MET A 82 7.07 -3.54 -1.47
C MET A 82 6.31 -4.74 -0.90
N LEU A 83 7.01 -5.74 -0.35
CA LEU A 83 6.39 -6.91 0.28
C LEU A 83 5.57 -6.52 1.51
N ILE A 84 6.12 -5.64 2.36
CA ILE A 84 5.42 -5.12 3.54
C ILE A 84 4.17 -4.35 3.11
N ARG A 85 4.31 -3.40 2.16
CA ARG A 85 3.19 -2.62 1.62
C ARG A 85 2.08 -3.46 1.04
N LYS A 86 2.41 -4.60 0.41
CA LYS A 86 1.42 -5.50 -0.19
C LYS A 86 0.59 -6.21 0.87
N ASN A 87 1.17 -6.52 2.02
CA ASN A 87 0.52 -7.30 3.07
C ASN A 87 -0.20 -6.43 4.11
N GLU A 88 0.03 -5.11 4.09
CA GLU A 88 -0.54 -4.18 5.04
C GLU A 88 -1.77 -3.42 4.50
N PRO A 89 -2.96 -3.60 5.10
CA PRO A 89 -4.21 -2.94 4.68
C PRO A 89 -4.10 -1.42 4.61
N ASP A 90 -3.37 -0.79 5.52
CA ASP A 90 -3.32 0.68 5.64
C ASP A 90 -2.60 1.32 4.44
N PHE A 91 -1.59 0.65 3.87
CA PHE A 91 -0.94 1.13 2.64
C PHE A 91 -1.83 1.01 1.42
N LEU A 92 -2.59 -0.09 1.33
CA LEU A 92 -3.56 -0.28 0.27
C LEU A 92 -4.67 0.78 0.37
N LEU A 93 -5.18 1.06 1.57
CA LEU A 93 -6.15 2.11 1.86
C LEU A 93 -5.68 3.49 1.36
N ASP A 94 -4.46 3.89 1.73
CA ASP A 94 -3.88 5.17 1.31
C ASP A 94 -3.67 5.25 -0.20
N SER A 95 -3.26 4.13 -0.82
CA SER A 95 -3.06 4.06 -2.27
C SER A 95 -4.39 4.21 -3.02
N ILE A 96 -5.43 3.51 -2.56
CA ILE A 96 -6.78 3.58 -3.12
C ILE A 96 -7.37 4.97 -2.99
N LYS A 97 -7.21 5.60 -1.82
CA LYS A 97 -7.65 6.99 -1.60
C LYS A 97 -7.00 7.94 -2.60
N ARG A 98 -5.69 7.83 -2.81
CA ARG A 98 -4.95 8.63 -3.80
C ARG A 98 -5.41 8.36 -5.22
N LYS A 99 -5.70 7.10 -5.58
CA LYS A 99 -6.25 6.75 -6.90
C LYS A 99 -7.65 7.33 -7.11
N GLY A 100 -8.53 7.26 -6.11
CA GLY A 100 -9.84 7.90 -6.13
C GLY A 100 -9.73 9.40 -6.38
N ALA A 101 -8.85 10.09 -5.65
CA ALA A 101 -8.60 11.53 -5.82
C ALA A 101 -8.02 11.91 -7.19
N HIS A 102 -7.23 11.03 -7.80
CA HIS A 102 -6.71 11.25 -9.14
C HIS A 102 -7.81 11.10 -10.21
N LEU A 103 -8.59 10.02 -10.12
CA LEU A 103 -9.66 9.73 -11.08
C LEU A 103 -10.85 10.70 -10.97
N SER A 104 -11.14 11.22 -9.78
CA SER A 104 -12.22 12.21 -9.61
C SER A 104 -11.94 13.55 -10.27
N LYS A 105 -10.69 13.83 -10.68
CA LYS A 105 -10.34 15.02 -11.47
C LYS A 105 -10.74 14.89 -12.94
N ASN A 106 -10.96 13.67 -13.44
CA ASN A 106 -11.51 13.46 -14.77
C ASN A 106 -13.03 13.64 -14.72
N SER A 107 -13.53 14.74 -15.28
CA SER A 107 -14.95 15.13 -15.21
C SER A 107 -15.89 14.09 -15.83
N GLU A 108 -15.47 13.44 -16.91
CA GLU A 108 -16.24 12.39 -17.55
C GLU A 108 -16.32 11.11 -16.71
N PHE A 109 -15.18 10.68 -16.17
CA PHE A 109 -15.12 9.51 -15.30
C PHE A 109 -15.94 9.77 -14.03
N ARG A 110 -15.79 10.95 -13.45
CA ARG A 110 -16.54 11.42 -12.29
C ARG A 110 -18.04 11.36 -12.52
N LYS A 111 -18.55 11.91 -13.63
CA LYS A 111 -19.99 11.84 -13.98
C LYS A 111 -20.49 10.41 -14.08
N SER A 112 -19.70 9.50 -14.65
CA SER A 112 -20.05 8.08 -14.71
C SER A 112 -20.13 7.43 -13.33
N VAL A 113 -19.23 7.76 -12.41
CA VAL A 113 -19.28 7.29 -11.02
C VAL A 113 -20.48 7.88 -10.28
N GLU A 114 -20.69 9.20 -10.37
CA GLU A 114 -21.80 9.91 -9.71
C GLU A 114 -23.17 9.36 -10.12
N GLY A 115 -23.35 9.03 -11.41
CA GLY A 115 -24.61 8.48 -11.93
C GLY A 115 -25.03 7.14 -11.33
N VAL A 116 -24.09 6.35 -10.79
CA VAL A 116 -24.35 5.07 -10.13
C VAL A 116 -23.88 5.03 -8.67
N PHE A 117 -23.49 6.17 -8.12
CA PHE A 117 -22.77 6.29 -6.85
C PHE A 117 -23.53 5.64 -5.68
N PHE A 118 -24.80 5.99 -5.50
CA PHE A 118 -25.63 5.44 -4.44
C PHE A 118 -25.84 3.93 -4.56
N ARG A 119 -25.95 3.41 -5.79
CA ARG A 119 -26.06 1.97 -6.05
C ARG A 119 -24.81 1.23 -5.61
N ILE A 120 -23.63 1.75 -5.98
CA ILE A 120 -22.35 1.17 -5.60
C ILE A 120 -22.17 1.22 -4.07
N LEU A 121 -22.48 2.35 -3.42
CA LEU A 121 -22.43 2.46 -1.96
C LEU A 121 -23.34 1.45 -1.26
N GLN A 122 -24.55 1.25 -1.77
CA GLN A 122 -25.48 0.27 -1.22
C GLN A 122 -24.93 -1.16 -1.36
N GLN A 123 -24.38 -1.51 -2.52
CA GLN A 123 -23.74 -2.82 -2.74
C GLN A 123 -22.58 -3.03 -1.75
N ILE A 124 -21.70 -2.04 -1.58
CA ILE A 124 -20.59 -2.10 -0.63
C ILE A 124 -21.08 -2.26 0.81
N ARG A 125 -22.07 -1.46 1.22
CA ARG A 125 -22.67 -1.54 2.57
C ARG A 125 -23.23 -2.94 2.84
N LEU A 126 -23.94 -3.51 1.88
CA LEU A 126 -24.50 -4.88 1.98
C LEU A 126 -23.43 -5.98 1.82
N GLY A 127 -22.19 -5.62 1.53
CA GLY A 127 -21.11 -6.59 1.32
C GLY A 127 -21.21 -7.37 0.01
N LYS A 128 -22.00 -6.88 -0.94
CA LYS A 128 -22.17 -7.47 -2.28
C LYS A 128 -20.96 -7.15 -3.16
N ARG A 129 -19.81 -7.78 -2.84
CA ARG A 129 -18.51 -7.53 -3.48
C ARG A 129 -18.55 -7.75 -4.98
N ALA A 130 -19.13 -8.85 -5.45
CA ALA A 130 -19.27 -9.14 -6.87
C ALA A 130 -20.07 -8.05 -7.62
N ASP A 131 -21.20 -7.60 -7.06
CA ASP A 131 -22.04 -6.56 -7.67
C ASP A 131 -21.32 -5.19 -7.71
N ALA A 132 -20.60 -4.85 -6.65
CA ALA A 132 -19.79 -3.64 -6.59
C ALA A 132 -18.63 -3.68 -7.60
N THR A 133 -17.93 -4.82 -7.68
CA THR A 133 -16.88 -5.08 -8.68
C THR A 133 -17.44 -4.93 -10.10
N HIS A 134 -18.60 -5.53 -10.38
CA HIS A 134 -19.23 -5.45 -11.69
C HIS A 134 -19.58 -4.00 -12.06
N SER A 135 -20.16 -3.25 -11.12
CA SER A 135 -20.51 -1.85 -11.33
C SER A 135 -19.27 -0.98 -11.61
N LEU A 136 -18.18 -1.19 -10.87
CA LEU A 136 -16.91 -0.52 -11.12
C LEU A 136 -16.33 -0.92 -12.49
N MET A 137 -16.31 -2.22 -12.83
CA MET A 137 -15.82 -2.69 -14.13
C MET A 137 -16.59 -2.05 -15.29
N GLN A 138 -17.91 -1.93 -15.19
CA GLN A 138 -18.72 -1.27 -16.22
C GLN A 138 -18.29 0.19 -16.41
N ILE A 139 -18.03 0.94 -15.34
CA ILE A 139 -17.55 2.33 -15.43
C ILE A 139 -16.22 2.38 -16.19
N PHE A 140 -15.22 1.62 -15.74
CA PHE A 140 -13.89 1.60 -16.37
C PHE A 140 -13.95 1.16 -17.84
N ALA A 141 -14.72 0.09 -18.13
CA ALA A 141 -14.91 -0.40 -19.49
C ALA A 141 -15.61 0.62 -20.40
N SER A 142 -16.64 1.32 -19.90
CA SER A 142 -17.34 2.36 -20.65
C SER A 142 -16.44 3.54 -21.04
N LYS A 143 -15.39 3.78 -20.24
CA LYS A 143 -14.38 4.81 -20.49
C LYS A 143 -13.14 4.29 -21.24
N LYS A 144 -13.13 3.00 -21.62
CA LYS A 144 -11.97 2.33 -22.23
C LYS A 144 -10.68 2.48 -21.38
N GLU A 145 -10.84 2.61 -20.07
CA GLU A 145 -9.73 2.73 -19.13
C GLU A 145 -9.53 1.41 -18.38
N PRO A 146 -8.28 0.97 -18.16
CA PRO A 146 -8.02 -0.19 -17.31
C PRO A 146 -8.29 0.15 -15.85
N MET A 147 -8.89 -0.78 -15.11
CA MET A 147 -9.05 -0.63 -13.67
C MET A 147 -7.66 -0.62 -12.99
N PRO A 148 -7.34 0.38 -12.13
CA PRO A 148 -6.11 0.42 -11.39
C PRO A 148 -5.89 -0.85 -10.55
N LYS A 149 -4.63 -1.32 -10.50
CA LYS A 149 -4.25 -2.53 -9.77
C LYS A 149 -4.60 -2.47 -8.29
N GLU A 150 -4.53 -1.28 -7.70
CA GLU A 150 -4.88 -1.02 -6.30
C GLU A 150 -6.37 -1.25 -6.03
N ILE A 151 -7.23 -0.88 -6.98
CA ILE A 151 -8.67 -1.14 -6.88
C ILE A 151 -8.91 -2.65 -7.06
N ILE A 152 -8.25 -3.28 -8.04
CA ILE A 152 -8.35 -4.75 -8.24
C ILE A 152 -7.94 -5.50 -6.97
N GLU A 153 -6.84 -5.11 -6.32
CA GLU A 153 -6.38 -5.73 -5.08
C GLU A 153 -7.42 -5.59 -3.96
N ALA A 154 -8.03 -4.41 -3.84
CA ALA A 154 -9.07 -4.11 -2.85
C ALA A 154 -10.35 -4.95 -3.01
N LEU A 155 -10.64 -5.38 -4.24
CA LEU A 155 -11.81 -6.16 -4.60
C LEU A 155 -11.61 -7.67 -4.44
N LYS A 156 -10.41 -8.15 -4.08
CA LYS A 156 -10.14 -9.58 -3.88
C LYS A 156 -10.89 -10.15 -2.69
N GLU A 157 -11.31 -11.41 -2.79
CA GLU A 157 -12.06 -12.13 -1.75
C GLU A 157 -11.31 -12.31 -0.42
N GLN A 158 -9.97 -12.30 -0.46
CA GLN A 158 -9.09 -12.49 0.70
C GLN A 158 -9.30 -11.46 1.84
N TRP A 159 -9.88 -10.29 1.54
CA TRP A 159 -10.09 -9.24 2.55
C TRP A 159 -11.36 -9.48 3.36
N HIS A 160 -11.29 -9.21 4.67
CA HIS A 160 -12.47 -9.17 5.52
C HIS A 160 -13.48 -8.15 5.00
N ILE A 161 -14.76 -8.36 5.26
CA ILE A 161 -15.83 -7.50 4.71
C ILE A 161 -15.65 -6.03 5.10
N ASP A 162 -15.18 -5.76 6.31
CA ASP A 162 -14.97 -4.39 6.78
C ASP A 162 -13.74 -3.73 6.15
N GLN A 163 -12.70 -4.50 5.82
CA GLN A 163 -11.55 -3.99 5.07
C GLN A 163 -11.96 -3.62 3.64
N PHE A 164 -12.70 -4.50 2.97
CA PHE A 164 -13.28 -4.19 1.66
C PHE A 164 -14.13 -2.93 1.69
N ARG A 165 -15.02 -2.79 2.68
CA ARG A 165 -15.83 -1.58 2.87
C ARG A 165 -14.96 -0.35 3.06
N ALA A 166 -13.97 -0.42 3.95
CA ALA A 166 -13.06 0.70 4.21
C ALA A 166 -12.31 1.12 2.93
N PHE A 167 -11.76 0.17 2.18
CA PHE A 167 -11.10 0.44 0.90
C PHE A 167 -12.03 1.11 -0.11
N MET A 168 -13.23 0.57 -0.30
CA MET A 168 -14.17 1.11 -1.27
C MET A 168 -14.74 2.46 -0.85
N TYR A 169 -14.97 2.69 0.44
CA TYR A 169 -15.37 4.01 0.94
C TYR A 169 -14.24 5.03 0.78
N ALA A 170 -12.99 4.67 1.02
CA ALA A 170 -11.84 5.55 0.78
C ALA A 170 -11.65 5.88 -0.72
N PHE A 171 -11.97 4.94 -1.61
CA PHE A 171 -12.02 5.21 -3.05
C PHE A 171 -13.12 6.23 -3.37
N LEU A 172 -14.35 5.92 -2.97
CA LEU A 172 -15.57 6.65 -3.33
C LEU A 172 -15.70 8.02 -2.65
N SER A 173 -15.06 8.26 -1.51
CA SER A 173 -15.13 9.54 -0.80
C SER A 173 -14.64 10.73 -1.63
N ASN A 174 -13.83 10.50 -2.65
CA ASN A 174 -13.34 11.56 -3.55
C ASN A 174 -14.33 11.94 -4.65
N PHE A 175 -15.45 11.22 -4.75
CA PHE A 175 -16.53 11.44 -5.71
C PHE A 175 -17.77 12.04 -5.04
N THR A 176 -17.72 12.25 -3.72
CA THR A 176 -18.75 12.98 -2.97
C THR A 176 -18.34 14.44 -2.79
N GLY A 177 -19.04 15.37 -3.43
CA GLY A 177 -18.88 16.80 -3.15
C GLY A 177 -18.82 17.65 -4.40
N LYS A 178 -19.78 18.56 -4.55
CA LYS A 178 -19.94 19.55 -5.61
C LYS A 178 -18.62 20.23 -6.01
N GLU A 179 -18.56 20.64 -7.27
CA GLU A 179 -17.79 21.82 -7.70
C GLU A 179 -17.93 22.89 -6.60
N TYR A 180 -16.84 23.22 -5.92
CA TYR A 180 -16.65 24.61 -5.55
C TYR A 180 -16.23 25.27 -6.85
N ASP A 181 -17.24 25.72 -7.60
CA ASP A 181 -17.09 26.72 -8.62
C ASP A 181 -16.24 27.84 -8.02
N ASN A 182 -15.11 28.14 -8.67
CA ASN A 182 -14.51 29.45 -8.54
C ASN A 182 -15.47 30.43 -9.23
N ASP A 183 -16.39 31.01 -8.45
CA ASP A 183 -16.87 32.37 -8.67
C ASP A 183 -15.76 33.38 -8.32
#